data_AF-A0A941Y1M4-F1
#
_entry.id   AF-A0A941Y1M4-F1
#
_cell.length_a   1.000
_cell.length_b   1.000
_cell.length_c   1.000
_cell.angle_alpha   90.00
_cell.angle_beta   90.00
_cell.angle_gamma   90.00
#
_symmetry.space_group_name_H-M   'P 1'
#
loop_
_entity.id
_entity.type
_entity.pdbx_description
1 polymer ?
#
loop_
_entity_poly.entity_id
_entity_poly.type
_entity_poly.pdbx_seq_one_letter_code
_entity_poly.pdbx_strand_id
1 'polypeptide(L)'
;MSEVDADHRAVLTLHRRDRAVLAVVFLLLFVFSYSEDIVFSVLEVTGNDHLAGWIIGLVGLDVAVLAVVGRLKLFIARADGDPPRLWRWWWSAFAIVVILDVTLCLLPEDHSLWIDLSSAVAFAILMGILMAVSLNADPLTLFSRDRRVAMPRDWARMRATVPLMVGTFACYVAATAFDDFFDLDTVRVLDPEMQAEVAAMPLPEQLGAWATLCEGAVSPAYFQQVVAVIPLLLLTLGVEFNFFRRALAEPAQRAAAAATVTVMSVGLALALSTLPWAGSGCGGVLGYWHEYLTFVVSIQGVVTGLATLIWLLVTSATDLRITVGANDV
;
A
#
# COMPACT_ATOMS: atom_id res chain seq x y z
N MET A 1 -39.13 -10.21 -23.46
CA MET A 1 -38.08 -10.22 -22.42
C MET A 1 -38.77 -9.81 -21.13
N SER A 2 -38.85 -10.69 -20.13
CA SER A 2 -39.67 -10.44 -18.94
C SER A 2 -38.98 -9.45 -17.99
N GLU A 3 -39.77 -8.70 -17.23
CA GLU A 3 -39.32 -7.73 -16.21
C GLU A 3 -38.35 -8.35 -15.18
N VAL A 4 -38.58 -9.63 -14.86
CA VAL A 4 -37.71 -10.45 -13.98
C VAL A 4 -36.29 -10.65 -14.54
N ASP A 5 -36.15 -10.78 -15.86
CA ASP A 5 -34.84 -10.93 -16.52
C ASP A 5 -34.07 -9.59 -16.56
N ALA A 6 -34.79 -8.47 -16.63
CA ALA A 6 -34.18 -7.14 -16.53
C ALA A 6 -33.66 -6.84 -15.13
N ASP A 7 -34.43 -7.16 -14.09
CA ASP A 7 -34.04 -6.95 -12.68
C ASP A 7 -32.85 -7.85 -12.30
N HIS A 8 -32.87 -9.12 -12.70
CA HIS A 8 -31.75 -10.03 -12.46
C HIS A 8 -30.44 -9.55 -13.12
N ARG A 9 -30.51 -9.04 -14.35
CA ARG A 9 -29.33 -8.46 -15.03
C ARG A 9 -28.83 -7.21 -14.32
N ALA A 10 -29.72 -6.34 -13.84
CA ALA A 10 -29.34 -5.14 -13.10
C ALA A 10 -28.56 -5.49 -11.81
N VAL A 11 -29.07 -6.45 -11.03
CA VAL A 11 -28.38 -6.93 -9.81
C VAL A 11 -27.00 -7.52 -10.14
N LEU A 12 -26.90 -8.34 -11.18
CA LEU A 12 -25.62 -8.91 -11.62
C LEU A 12 -24.62 -7.84 -12.08
N THR A 13 -25.08 -6.79 -12.77
CA THR A 13 -24.20 -5.69 -13.20
C THR A 13 -23.66 -4.90 -12.01
N LEU A 14 -24.48 -4.62 -11.00
CA LEU A 14 -24.05 -3.95 -9.76
C LEU A 14 -23.01 -4.78 -9.01
N HIS A 15 -23.26 -6.08 -8.83
CA HIS A 15 -22.32 -6.96 -8.15
C HIS A 15 -20.97 -7.08 -8.87
N ARG A 16 -20.99 -7.16 -10.21
CA ARG A 16 -19.77 -7.15 -11.03
C ARG A 16 -19.04 -5.82 -10.94
N ARG A 17 -19.76 -4.69 -10.91
CA ARG A 17 -19.16 -3.36 -10.71
C ARG A 17 -18.43 -3.28 -9.38
N ASP A 18 -19.04 -3.74 -8.31
CA ASP A 18 -18.44 -3.71 -6.98
C ASP A 18 -17.16 -4.54 -6.91
N ARG A 19 -17.15 -5.72 -7.56
CA ARG A 19 -15.94 -6.53 -7.72
C ARG A 19 -14.86 -5.84 -8.56
N ALA A 20 -15.25 -5.13 -9.61
CA ALA A 20 -14.31 -4.37 -10.43
C ALA A 20 -13.65 -3.23 -9.63
N VAL A 21 -14.44 -2.50 -8.82
CA VAL A 21 -13.94 -1.46 -7.91
C VAL A 21 -12.96 -2.06 -6.88
N LEU A 22 -13.33 -3.18 -6.27
CA LEU A 22 -12.45 -3.90 -5.34
C LEU A 22 -11.14 -4.32 -6.03
N ALA A 23 -11.23 -4.90 -7.22
CA ALA A 23 -10.08 -5.33 -7.99
C ALA A 23 -9.15 -4.16 -8.36
N VAL A 24 -9.68 -3.01 -8.76
CA VAL A 24 -8.87 -1.80 -9.02
C VAL A 24 -8.09 -1.40 -7.78
N VAL A 25 -8.74 -1.32 -6.61
CA VAL A 25 -8.08 -0.94 -5.36
C VAL A 25 -7.00 -1.94 -4.98
N PHE A 26 -7.28 -3.25 -5.05
CA PHE A 26 -6.32 -4.28 -4.67
C PHE A 26 -5.14 -4.40 -5.65
N LEU A 27 -5.39 -4.30 -6.96
CA LEU A 27 -4.33 -4.32 -7.97
C LEU A 27 -3.35 -3.16 -7.76
N LEU A 28 -3.88 -1.95 -7.52
CA LEU A 28 -3.05 -0.78 -7.29
C LEU A 28 -2.33 -0.84 -5.92
N LEU A 29 -3.03 -1.25 -4.86
CA LEU A 29 -2.44 -1.24 -3.52
C LEU A 29 -1.45 -2.37 -3.26
N PHE A 30 -1.68 -3.56 -3.80
CA PHE A 30 -0.88 -4.76 -3.46
C PHE A 30 -0.02 -5.27 -4.60
N VAL A 31 -0.43 -5.12 -5.86
CA VAL A 31 0.38 -5.62 -6.98
C VAL A 31 1.30 -4.52 -7.50
N PHE A 32 0.73 -3.34 -7.75
CA PHE A 32 1.50 -2.21 -8.26
C PHE A 32 2.42 -1.63 -7.18
N SER A 33 1.95 -1.44 -5.94
CA SER A 33 2.80 -0.83 -4.89
C SER A 33 3.97 -1.72 -4.44
N TYR A 34 3.91 -3.02 -4.75
CA TYR A 34 4.92 -4.03 -4.43
C TYR A 34 5.50 -4.66 -5.72
N SER A 35 5.40 -3.97 -6.86
CA SER A 35 5.79 -4.54 -8.15
C SER A 35 7.27 -4.88 -8.18
N GLU A 36 8.11 -4.02 -7.59
CA GLU A 36 9.54 -4.24 -7.41
C GLU A 36 9.83 -5.51 -6.61
N ASP A 37 9.22 -5.67 -5.44
CA ASP A 37 9.43 -6.84 -4.57
C ASP A 37 8.99 -8.14 -5.25
N ILE A 38 7.87 -8.10 -6.00
CA ILE A 38 7.37 -9.23 -6.76
C ILE A 38 8.36 -9.60 -7.87
N VAL A 39 8.87 -8.61 -8.60
CA VAL A 39 9.81 -8.81 -9.71
C VAL A 39 11.16 -9.29 -9.20
N PHE A 40 11.71 -8.68 -8.15
CA PHE A 40 12.91 -9.13 -7.47
C PHE A 40 12.80 -10.62 -7.11
N SER A 41 11.73 -11.00 -6.41
CA SER A 41 11.50 -12.39 -5.98
C SER A 41 11.43 -13.36 -7.17
N VAL A 42 10.84 -12.96 -8.29
CA VAL A 42 10.73 -13.80 -9.50
C VAL A 42 12.06 -13.91 -10.23
N LEU A 43 12.81 -12.81 -10.35
CA LEU A 43 14.10 -12.78 -11.05
C LEU A 43 15.16 -13.56 -10.28
N GLU A 44 15.17 -13.45 -8.94
CA GLU A 44 16.05 -14.22 -8.05
C GLU A 44 15.80 -15.73 -8.24
N VAL A 45 14.54 -16.18 -8.19
CA VAL A 45 14.19 -17.60 -8.37
C VAL A 45 14.51 -18.11 -9.77
N THR A 46 14.47 -17.26 -10.79
CA THR A 46 14.72 -17.66 -12.19
C THR A 46 16.18 -17.47 -12.63
N GLY A 47 17.03 -16.87 -11.81
CA GLY A 47 18.42 -16.56 -12.15
C GLY A 47 18.55 -15.53 -13.28
N ASN A 48 17.62 -14.59 -13.38
CA ASN A 48 17.57 -13.56 -14.43
C ASN A 48 17.74 -12.13 -13.85
N ASP A 49 18.58 -11.98 -12.83
CA ASP A 49 18.89 -10.76 -12.07
C ASP A 49 19.67 -9.67 -12.84
N HIS A 50 19.69 -9.72 -14.16
CA HIS A 50 20.34 -8.73 -15.01
C HIS A 50 19.45 -7.51 -15.27
N LEU A 51 20.05 -6.35 -15.51
CA LEU A 51 19.36 -5.07 -15.74
C LEU A 51 18.21 -5.15 -16.76
N ALA A 52 18.39 -5.87 -17.87
CA ALA A 52 17.34 -6.03 -18.87
C ALA A 52 16.16 -6.88 -18.34
N GLY A 53 16.44 -7.91 -17.54
CA GLY A 53 15.44 -8.70 -16.84
C GLY A 53 14.64 -7.83 -15.86
N TRP A 54 15.31 -6.95 -15.13
CA TRP A 54 14.68 -5.99 -14.21
C TRP A 54 13.72 -5.04 -14.92
N ILE A 55 14.20 -4.35 -15.96
CA ILE A 55 13.37 -3.39 -16.71
C ILE A 55 12.17 -4.09 -17.35
N ILE A 56 12.38 -5.26 -17.97
CA ILE A 56 11.29 -6.02 -18.59
C ILE A 56 10.30 -6.52 -17.54
N GLY A 57 10.79 -6.97 -16.39
CA GLY A 57 9.99 -7.46 -15.28
C GLY A 57 9.12 -6.36 -14.67
N LEU A 58 9.75 -5.28 -14.20
CA LEU A 58 9.09 -4.18 -13.50
C LEU A 58 8.12 -3.44 -14.40
N VAL A 59 8.63 -2.86 -15.50
CA VAL A 59 7.80 -2.10 -16.45
C VAL A 59 6.76 -3.00 -17.10
N GLY A 60 7.09 -4.26 -17.37
CA GLY A 60 6.16 -5.24 -17.93
C GLY A 60 4.99 -5.54 -16.98
N LEU A 61 5.28 -5.76 -15.69
CA LEU A 61 4.28 -5.99 -14.66
C LEU A 61 3.38 -4.75 -14.49
N ASP A 62 3.97 -3.56 -14.39
CA ASP A 62 3.23 -2.32 -14.19
C ASP A 62 2.32 -1.99 -15.38
N VAL A 63 2.82 -2.13 -16.61
CA VAL A 63 2.01 -1.98 -17.81
C VAL A 63 0.88 -3.00 -17.86
N ALA A 64 1.13 -4.26 -17.48
CA ALA A 64 0.10 -5.30 -17.45
C ALA A 64 -0.99 -5.00 -16.41
N VAL A 65 -0.60 -4.61 -15.19
CA VAL A 65 -1.52 -4.24 -14.10
C VAL A 65 -2.35 -3.02 -14.51
N LEU A 66 -1.72 -1.97 -15.02
CA LEU A 66 -2.42 -0.76 -15.44
C LEU A 66 -3.31 -1.01 -16.66
N ALA A 67 -2.94 -1.90 -17.59
CA ALA A 67 -3.83 -2.31 -18.67
C ALA A 67 -5.11 -3.00 -18.15
N VAL A 68 -4.99 -3.87 -17.14
CA VAL A 68 -6.13 -4.49 -16.47
C VAL A 68 -6.97 -3.42 -15.75
N VAL A 69 -6.35 -2.51 -15.01
CA VAL A 69 -7.02 -1.39 -14.33
C VAL A 69 -7.77 -0.49 -15.33
N GLY A 70 -7.18 -0.19 -16.48
CA GLY A 70 -7.82 0.60 -17.54
C GLY A 70 -9.06 -0.10 -18.12
N ARG A 71 -9.02 -1.42 -18.27
CA ARG A 71 -10.20 -2.23 -18.66
C ARG A 71 -11.28 -2.21 -17.58
N LEU A 72 -10.90 -2.35 -16.31
CA LEU A 72 -11.82 -2.28 -15.19
C LEU A 72 -12.46 -0.89 -15.06
N LYS A 73 -11.69 0.19 -15.24
CA LYS A 73 -12.21 1.57 -15.30
C LYS A 73 -13.30 1.72 -16.36
N LEU A 74 -13.06 1.21 -17.56
CA LEU A 74 -14.04 1.26 -18.65
C LEU A 74 -15.33 0.50 -18.29
N PHE A 75 -15.19 -0.65 -17.64
CA PHE A 75 -16.32 -1.43 -17.17
C PHE A 75 -17.10 -0.69 -16.06
N ILE A 76 -16.42 -0.10 -15.09
CA ILE A 76 -17.03 0.70 -14.01
C ILE A 76 -17.81 1.88 -14.60
N ALA A 77 -17.23 2.62 -15.55
CA ALA A 77 -17.91 3.74 -16.20
C ALA A 77 -19.21 3.30 -16.89
N ARG A 78 -19.17 2.20 -17.65
CA ARG A 78 -20.35 1.63 -18.30
C ARG A 78 -21.41 1.16 -17.30
N ALA A 79 -20.99 0.54 -16.20
CA ALA A 79 -21.89 0.06 -15.16
C ALA A 79 -22.53 1.20 -14.34
N ASP A 80 -21.83 2.33 -14.19
CA ASP A 80 -22.36 3.55 -13.57
C ASP A 80 -23.30 4.33 -14.51
N GLY A 81 -23.34 3.99 -15.81
CA GLY A 81 -24.08 4.74 -16.82
C GLY A 81 -23.40 6.06 -17.22
N ASP A 82 -22.16 6.27 -16.79
CA ASP A 82 -21.39 7.49 -17.05
C ASP A 82 -20.67 7.41 -18.41
N PRO A 83 -20.57 8.52 -19.16
CA PRO A 83 -19.68 8.58 -20.31
C PRO A 83 -18.22 8.41 -19.88
N PRO A 84 -17.34 7.87 -20.75
CA PRO A 84 -15.93 7.71 -20.45
C PRO A 84 -15.29 9.07 -20.15
N ARG A 85 -14.95 9.30 -18.89
CA ARG A 85 -14.36 10.55 -18.38
C ARG A 85 -13.02 10.32 -17.72
N LEU A 86 -12.24 11.40 -17.61
CA LEU A 86 -10.93 11.44 -16.95
C LEU A 86 -9.84 10.55 -17.60
N TRP A 87 -10.05 10.05 -18.83
CA TRP A 87 -9.05 9.27 -19.56
C TRP A 87 -7.77 10.05 -19.85
N ARG A 88 -7.86 11.37 -20.02
CA ARG A 88 -6.66 12.22 -20.17
C ARG A 88 -5.79 12.16 -18.92
N TRP A 89 -6.39 12.32 -17.74
CA TRP A 89 -5.70 12.17 -16.45
C TRP A 89 -5.11 10.77 -16.27
N TRP A 90 -5.88 9.75 -16.64
CA TRP A 90 -5.44 8.36 -16.55
C TRP A 90 -4.20 8.08 -17.40
N TRP A 91 -4.23 8.46 -18.69
CA TRP A 91 -3.10 8.27 -19.59
C TRP A 91 -1.89 9.13 -19.21
N SER A 92 -2.10 10.34 -18.71
CA SER A 92 -1.01 11.17 -18.19
C SER A 92 -0.33 10.52 -16.98
N ALA A 93 -1.10 10.05 -15.99
CA ALA A 93 -0.52 9.38 -14.83
C ALA A 93 0.16 8.07 -15.21
N PHE A 94 -0.44 7.26 -16.09
CA PHE A 94 0.16 6.05 -16.65
C PHE A 94 1.52 6.34 -17.31
N ALA A 95 1.57 7.35 -18.18
CA ALA A 95 2.81 7.68 -18.89
C ALA A 95 3.90 8.18 -17.94
N ILE A 96 3.54 9.01 -16.94
CA ILE A 96 4.51 9.51 -15.96
C ILE A 96 5.06 8.37 -15.11
N VAL A 97 4.22 7.43 -14.66
CA VAL A 97 4.64 6.24 -13.91
C VAL A 97 5.67 5.45 -14.71
N VAL A 98 5.33 5.05 -15.95
CA VAL A 98 6.24 4.26 -16.79
C VAL A 98 7.56 4.99 -17.06
N ILE A 99 7.52 6.31 -17.27
CA ILE A 99 8.73 7.13 -17.45
C ILE A 99 9.56 7.12 -16.16
N LEU A 100 8.92 7.24 -15.00
CA LEU A 100 9.59 7.25 -13.71
C LEU A 100 10.25 5.89 -13.44
N ASP A 101 9.54 4.77 -13.65
CA ASP A 101 10.08 3.41 -13.50
C ASP A 101 11.33 3.22 -14.38
N VAL A 102 11.22 3.53 -15.67
CA VAL A 102 12.36 3.40 -16.60
C VAL A 102 13.51 4.32 -16.19
N THR A 103 13.22 5.54 -15.74
CA THR A 103 14.27 6.48 -15.34
C THR A 103 15.01 5.99 -14.11
N LEU A 104 14.28 5.50 -13.10
CA LEU A 104 14.86 4.99 -11.86
C LEU A 104 15.67 3.71 -12.11
N CYS A 105 15.19 2.78 -12.94
CA CYS A 105 15.97 1.61 -13.33
C CYS A 105 17.27 1.94 -14.08
N LEU A 106 17.35 3.12 -14.71
CA LEU A 106 18.54 3.56 -15.44
C LEU A 106 19.48 4.42 -14.58
N LEU A 107 19.11 4.76 -13.35
CA LEU A 107 19.98 5.47 -12.44
C LEU A 107 21.11 4.56 -11.95
N PRO A 108 22.31 5.12 -11.66
CA PRO A 108 23.36 4.39 -10.96
C PRO A 108 22.90 3.97 -9.55
N GLU A 109 23.43 2.87 -9.03
CA GLU A 109 23.16 2.39 -7.67
C GLU A 109 23.48 3.48 -6.62
N ASP A 110 24.57 4.23 -6.78
CA ASP A 110 24.98 5.32 -5.88
C ASP A 110 24.25 6.66 -6.12
N HIS A 111 22.93 6.65 -6.25
CA HIS A 111 22.16 7.89 -6.33
C HIS A 111 21.84 8.44 -4.93
N SER A 112 21.43 9.72 -4.88
CA SER A 112 21.23 10.43 -3.61
C SER A 112 19.86 10.11 -3.02
N LEU A 113 19.77 9.86 -1.71
CA LEU A 113 18.54 9.77 -0.89
C LEU A 113 17.42 10.75 -1.27
N TRP A 114 17.74 11.99 -1.66
CA TRP A 114 16.73 12.95 -2.10
C TRP A 114 15.95 12.52 -3.35
N ILE A 115 16.60 11.76 -4.24
CA ILE A 115 15.98 11.19 -5.43
C ILE A 115 14.95 10.14 -4.99
N ASP A 116 15.30 9.24 -4.07
CA ASP A 116 14.40 8.21 -3.54
C ASP A 116 13.22 8.80 -2.79
N LEU A 117 13.47 9.79 -1.94
CA LEU A 117 12.38 10.47 -1.25
C LEU A 117 11.46 11.21 -2.24
N SER A 118 12.03 11.81 -3.29
CA SER A 118 11.24 12.51 -4.31
C SER A 118 10.44 11.56 -5.19
N SER A 119 11.00 10.39 -5.55
CA SER A 119 10.34 9.36 -6.33
C SER A 119 9.23 8.70 -5.51
N ALA A 120 9.46 8.41 -4.23
CA ALA A 120 8.45 7.91 -3.30
C ALA A 120 7.24 8.85 -3.20
N VAL A 121 7.48 10.17 -3.06
CA VAL A 121 6.40 11.18 -3.09
C VAL A 121 5.69 11.17 -4.44
N ALA A 122 6.43 11.16 -5.55
CA ALA A 122 5.87 11.19 -6.89
C ALA A 122 4.99 9.96 -7.16
N PHE A 123 5.46 8.75 -6.86
CA PHE A 123 4.70 7.52 -7.00
C PHE A 123 3.46 7.50 -6.12
N ALA A 124 3.55 7.92 -4.85
CA ALA A 124 2.38 7.97 -3.98
C ALA A 124 1.28 8.90 -4.52
N ILE A 125 1.67 10.07 -5.06
CA ILE A 125 0.73 11.00 -5.69
C ILE A 125 0.14 10.39 -6.96
N LEU A 126 0.97 9.84 -7.85
CA LEU A 126 0.54 9.22 -9.10
C LEU A 126 -0.40 8.04 -8.84
N MET A 127 -0.10 7.23 -7.84
CA MET A 127 -0.94 6.11 -7.41
C MET A 127 -2.28 6.57 -6.88
N GLY A 128 -2.30 7.64 -6.10
CA GLY A 128 -3.54 8.26 -5.67
C GLY A 128 -4.40 8.78 -6.82
N ILE A 129 -3.77 9.45 -7.79
CA ILE A 129 -4.45 9.93 -9.00
C ILE A 129 -4.97 8.75 -9.82
N LEU A 130 -4.15 7.73 -10.06
CA LEU A 130 -4.54 6.53 -10.80
C LEU A 130 -5.70 5.81 -10.12
N MET A 131 -5.65 5.65 -8.80
CA MET A 131 -6.73 5.03 -8.03
C MET A 131 -8.02 5.86 -8.11
N ALA A 132 -7.96 7.16 -7.83
CA ALA A 132 -9.11 8.04 -7.90
C ALA A 132 -9.75 8.06 -9.30
N VAL A 133 -8.93 8.29 -10.33
CA VAL A 133 -9.38 8.37 -11.71
C VAL A 133 -9.91 7.02 -12.21
N SER A 134 -9.32 5.90 -11.80
CA SER A 134 -9.80 4.55 -12.16
C SER A 134 -11.16 4.23 -11.55
N LEU A 135 -11.48 4.83 -10.41
CA LEU A 135 -12.80 4.78 -9.78
C LEU A 135 -13.77 5.86 -10.30
N ASN A 136 -13.40 6.59 -11.37
CA ASN A 136 -14.14 7.73 -11.92
C ASN A 136 -14.37 8.87 -10.90
N ALA A 137 -13.44 9.07 -9.98
CA ALA A 137 -13.44 10.22 -9.07
C ALA A 137 -12.56 11.34 -9.63
N ASP A 138 -13.07 12.56 -9.75
CA ASP A 138 -12.26 13.73 -10.08
C ASP A 138 -11.34 14.09 -8.89
N PRO A 139 -10.00 14.00 -9.03
CA PRO A 139 -9.06 14.30 -7.94
C PRO A 139 -9.15 15.76 -7.48
N LEU A 140 -9.65 16.67 -8.31
CA LEU A 140 -9.81 18.09 -7.95
C LEU A 140 -10.88 18.31 -6.88
N THR A 141 -11.75 17.33 -6.63
CA THR A 141 -12.70 17.37 -5.50
C THR A 141 -12.00 17.42 -4.15
N LEU A 142 -10.74 16.97 -4.05
CA LEU A 142 -9.94 17.09 -2.84
C LEU A 142 -9.66 18.57 -2.48
N PHE A 143 -9.59 19.48 -3.45
CA PHE A 143 -9.15 20.86 -3.22
C PHE A 143 -10.26 21.90 -3.37
N SER A 144 -11.36 21.59 -4.06
CA SER A 144 -12.44 22.55 -4.33
C SER A 144 -13.73 22.18 -3.61
N ARG A 145 -14.24 23.08 -2.75
CA ARG A 145 -15.55 22.94 -2.10
C ARG A 145 -16.69 22.91 -3.10
N ASP A 146 -16.65 23.80 -4.10
CA ASP A 146 -17.70 23.88 -5.14
C ASP A 146 -17.81 22.57 -5.92
N ARG A 147 -16.66 21.94 -6.24
CA ARG A 147 -16.65 20.62 -6.88
C ARG A 147 -17.20 19.52 -5.99
N ARG A 148 -16.94 19.55 -4.67
CA ARG A 148 -17.50 18.55 -3.73
C ARG A 148 -19.03 18.62 -3.69
N VAL A 149 -19.58 19.84 -3.71
CA VAL A 149 -21.03 20.07 -3.73
C VAL A 149 -21.63 19.67 -5.08
N ALA A 150 -20.97 20.02 -6.19
CA ALA A 150 -21.45 19.69 -7.53
C ALA A 150 -21.33 18.19 -7.87
N MET A 151 -20.34 17.48 -7.30
CA MET A 151 -20.00 16.08 -7.60
C MET A 151 -19.86 15.26 -6.31
N PRO A 152 -20.96 15.01 -5.57
CA PRO A 152 -20.90 14.35 -4.27
C PRO A 152 -20.44 12.88 -4.35
N ARG A 153 -20.74 12.19 -5.47
CA ARG A 153 -20.26 10.81 -5.71
C ARG A 153 -18.75 10.76 -5.90
N ASP A 154 -18.20 11.67 -6.70
CA ASP A 154 -16.76 11.77 -6.92
C ASP A 154 -16.04 12.08 -5.62
N TRP A 155 -16.59 13.00 -4.81
CA TRP A 155 -16.06 13.26 -3.47
C TRP A 155 -16.11 12.02 -2.57
N ALA A 156 -17.21 11.27 -2.59
CA ALA A 156 -17.34 10.04 -1.78
C ALA A 156 -16.34 8.94 -2.16
N ARG A 157 -15.93 8.89 -3.44
CA ARG A 157 -14.90 7.97 -3.93
C ARG A 157 -13.49 8.50 -3.62
N MET A 158 -13.23 9.78 -3.85
CA MET A 158 -11.94 10.42 -3.55
C MET A 158 -11.61 10.37 -2.06
N ARG A 159 -12.59 10.62 -1.17
CA ARG A 159 -12.35 10.51 0.27
C ARG A 159 -12.00 9.08 0.72
N ALA A 160 -12.42 8.06 -0.04
CA ALA A 160 -12.12 6.68 0.29
C ALA A 160 -10.67 6.31 -0.05
N THR A 161 -10.09 6.96 -1.06
CA THR A 161 -8.73 6.66 -1.52
C THR A 161 -7.65 7.35 -0.68
N VAL A 162 -7.96 8.47 -0.02
CA VAL A 162 -6.97 9.28 0.73
C VAL A 162 -6.19 8.48 1.78
N PRO A 163 -6.82 7.71 2.70
CA PRO A 163 -6.05 6.95 3.69
C PRO A 163 -5.12 5.90 3.07
N LEU A 164 -5.57 5.26 1.98
CA LEU A 164 -4.76 4.30 1.25
C LEU A 164 -3.55 4.96 0.60
N MET A 165 -3.71 6.16 0.04
CA MET A 165 -2.60 6.94 -0.53
C MET A 165 -1.53 7.27 0.52
N VAL A 166 -1.96 7.68 1.72
CA VAL A 166 -1.04 7.98 2.83
C VAL A 166 -0.32 6.71 3.28
N GLY A 167 -1.03 5.57 3.30
CA GLY A 167 -0.43 4.26 3.51
C GLY A 167 0.64 3.92 2.47
N THR A 168 0.31 4.00 1.18
CA THR A 168 1.24 3.73 0.07
C THR A 168 2.46 4.67 0.12
N PHE A 169 2.28 5.94 0.46
CA PHE A 169 3.41 6.84 0.69
C PHE A 169 4.34 6.34 1.79
N ALA A 170 3.79 5.93 2.93
CA ALA A 170 4.58 5.38 4.02
C ALA A 170 5.25 4.05 3.65
N CYS A 171 4.64 3.26 2.76
CA CYS A 171 5.24 2.06 2.18
C CYS A 171 6.53 2.42 1.42
N TYR A 172 6.47 3.38 0.50
CA TYR A 172 7.64 3.80 -0.27
C TYR A 172 8.72 4.43 0.60
N VAL A 173 8.33 5.27 1.57
CA VAL A 173 9.30 5.83 2.53
C VAL A 173 9.93 4.74 3.40
N ALA A 174 9.18 3.71 3.77
CA ALA A 174 9.71 2.57 4.52
C ALA A 174 10.70 1.75 3.68
N ALA A 175 10.41 1.53 2.39
CA ALA A 175 11.33 0.85 1.48
C ALA A 175 12.64 1.64 1.34
N THR A 176 12.56 2.93 0.99
CA THR A 176 13.74 3.82 0.95
C THR A 176 14.51 3.82 2.27
N ALA A 177 13.80 3.93 3.39
CA ALA A 177 14.45 3.94 4.70
C ALA A 177 15.13 2.60 5.02
N PHE A 178 14.61 1.49 4.48
CA PHE A 178 15.22 0.20 4.67
C PHE A 178 16.53 0.10 3.90
N ASP A 179 16.53 0.51 2.63
CA ASP A 179 17.71 0.43 1.77
C ASP A 179 18.81 1.41 2.20
N ASP A 180 18.45 2.59 2.70
CA ASP A 180 19.41 3.65 3.05
C ASP A 180 19.92 3.62 4.50
N PHE A 181 19.12 3.12 5.46
CA PHE A 181 19.47 3.18 6.89
C PHE A 181 19.71 1.82 7.54
N PHE A 182 19.21 0.73 6.97
CA PHE A 182 19.56 -0.61 7.43
C PHE A 182 20.68 -1.16 6.56
N ASP A 183 21.65 -1.81 7.19
CA ASP A 183 22.80 -2.32 6.47
C ASP A 183 22.39 -3.59 5.70
N LEU A 184 22.39 -3.49 4.37
CA LEU A 184 22.09 -4.61 3.47
C LEU A 184 23.06 -5.78 3.71
N ASP A 185 24.31 -5.48 4.08
CA ASP A 185 25.37 -6.45 4.38
C ASP A 185 25.32 -6.98 5.83
N THR A 186 24.31 -6.59 6.64
CA THR A 186 24.13 -7.13 7.99
C THR A 186 24.12 -8.67 7.94
N VAL A 187 24.95 -9.29 8.78
CA VAL A 187 24.99 -10.75 8.89
C VAL A 187 23.77 -11.22 9.68
N ARG A 188 22.72 -11.63 8.98
CA ARG A 188 21.44 -12.06 9.57
C ARG A 188 21.48 -13.51 10.04
N VAL A 189 22.33 -14.32 9.42
CA VAL A 189 22.55 -15.74 9.75
C VAL A 189 24.05 -15.98 9.79
N LEU A 190 24.56 -16.45 10.93
CA LEU A 190 25.94 -16.92 11.02
C LEU A 190 26.04 -18.29 10.33
N ASP A 191 27.13 -18.51 9.60
CA ASP A 191 27.48 -19.86 9.19
C ASP A 191 27.75 -20.74 10.44
N PRO A 192 27.62 -22.07 10.32
CA PRO A 192 27.73 -22.97 11.47
C PRO A 192 29.08 -22.90 12.20
N GLU A 193 30.16 -22.53 11.51
CA GLU A 193 31.51 -22.43 12.08
C GLU A 193 31.61 -21.17 12.95
N MET A 194 31.24 -20.01 12.40
CA MET A 194 31.21 -18.75 13.13
C MET A 194 30.19 -18.77 14.29
N GLN A 195 29.05 -19.44 14.13
CA GLN A 195 28.08 -19.62 15.21
C GLN A 195 28.68 -20.43 16.37
N ALA A 196 29.45 -21.47 16.07
CA ALA A 196 30.12 -22.28 17.09
C ALA A 196 31.23 -21.51 17.82
N GLU A 197 31.98 -20.68 17.09
CA GLU A 197 32.99 -19.79 17.68
C GLU A 197 32.36 -18.77 18.64
N VAL A 198 31.31 -18.06 18.20
CA VAL A 198 30.60 -17.10 19.06
C VAL A 198 30.01 -17.81 20.28
N ALA A 199 29.38 -18.98 20.11
CA ALA A 199 28.82 -19.74 21.23
C ALA A 199 29.87 -20.21 22.27
N ALA A 200 31.14 -20.32 21.87
CA ALA A 200 32.24 -20.70 22.76
C ALA A 200 32.85 -19.52 23.54
N MET A 201 32.54 -18.26 23.18
CA MET A 201 33.10 -17.08 23.85
C MET A 201 32.51 -16.90 25.27
N PRO A 202 33.19 -16.20 26.18
CA PRO A 202 32.60 -15.73 27.44
C PRO A 202 31.37 -14.82 27.20
N LEU A 203 30.35 -14.92 28.06
CA LEU A 203 29.07 -14.20 27.89
C LEU A 203 29.21 -12.68 27.55
N PRO A 204 30.12 -11.90 28.18
CA PRO A 204 30.29 -10.49 27.83
C PRO A 204 30.82 -10.27 26.41
N GLU A 205 31.73 -11.15 25.94
CA GLU A 205 32.30 -11.10 24.60
C GLU A 205 31.29 -11.59 23.55
N GLN A 206 30.46 -12.58 23.89
CA GLN A 206 29.31 -12.99 23.07
C GLN A 206 28.39 -11.80 22.80
N LEU A 207 27.99 -11.08 23.85
CA LEU A 207 27.09 -9.92 23.71
C LEU A 207 27.70 -8.83 22.81
N GLY A 208 29.00 -8.58 22.93
CA GLY A 208 29.71 -7.65 22.04
C GLY A 208 29.80 -8.13 20.59
N ALA A 209 30.06 -9.43 20.38
CA ALA A 209 30.09 -10.04 19.05
C ALA A 209 28.73 -9.96 18.37
N TRP A 210 27.64 -10.34 19.06
CA TRP A 210 26.28 -10.18 18.53
C TRP A 210 25.95 -8.71 18.26
N ALA A 211 26.28 -7.79 19.17
CA ALA A 211 26.00 -6.37 18.94
C ALA A 211 26.67 -5.81 17.68
N THR A 212 27.86 -6.31 17.32
CA THR A 212 28.62 -5.87 16.15
C THR A 212 28.17 -6.60 14.88
N LEU A 213 28.00 -7.92 14.94
CA LEU A 213 27.64 -8.75 13.78
C LEU A 213 26.22 -8.49 13.27
N CYS A 214 25.32 -8.07 14.17
CA CYS A 214 23.93 -7.80 13.86
C CYS A 214 23.61 -6.29 13.86
N GLU A 215 24.64 -5.44 13.85
CA GLU A 215 24.49 -3.99 13.69
C GLU A 215 23.84 -3.70 12.34
N GLY A 216 22.84 -2.81 12.30
CA GLY A 216 22.15 -2.43 11.07
C GLY A 216 20.84 -3.17 10.77
N ALA A 217 20.45 -4.18 11.56
CA ALA A 217 19.15 -4.84 11.42
C ALA A 217 17.97 -4.08 12.08
N VAL A 218 16.74 -4.41 11.67
CA VAL A 218 15.52 -3.92 12.31
C VAL A 218 15.40 -4.53 13.71
N SER A 219 15.28 -3.67 14.71
CA SER A 219 15.16 -4.12 16.10
C SER A 219 13.94 -5.03 16.31
N PRO A 220 14.08 -6.22 16.95
CA PRO A 220 12.95 -7.07 17.29
C PRO A 220 11.88 -6.38 18.16
N ALA A 221 12.28 -5.38 18.94
CA ALA A 221 11.37 -4.57 19.75
C ALA A 221 10.36 -3.78 18.90
N TYR A 222 10.74 -3.38 17.68
CA TYR A 222 9.83 -2.74 16.73
C TYR A 222 8.65 -3.67 16.40
N PHE A 223 8.91 -4.93 16.02
CA PHE A 223 7.85 -5.87 15.67
C PHE A 223 6.94 -6.21 16.87
N GLN A 224 7.50 -6.26 18.09
CA GLN A 224 6.68 -6.40 19.30
C GLN A 224 5.71 -5.23 19.48
N GLN A 225 6.13 -4.00 19.18
CA GLN A 225 5.25 -2.83 19.22
C GLN A 225 4.18 -2.89 18.13
N VAL A 226 4.54 -3.29 16.91
CA VAL A 226 3.59 -3.47 15.80
C VAL A 226 2.48 -4.46 16.16
N VAL A 227 2.85 -5.60 16.76
CA VAL A 227 1.89 -6.62 17.22
C VAL A 227 0.92 -6.08 18.27
N ALA A 228 1.30 -5.06 19.05
CA ALA A 228 0.40 -4.39 19.98
C ALA A 228 -0.46 -3.30 19.29
N VAL A 229 0.14 -2.50 18.40
CA VAL A 229 -0.50 -1.32 17.79
C VAL A 229 -1.56 -1.70 16.75
N ILE A 230 -1.26 -2.64 15.85
CA ILE A 230 -2.20 -2.96 14.77
C ILE A 230 -3.54 -3.52 15.30
N PRO A 231 -3.58 -4.47 16.26
CA PRO A 231 -4.85 -4.94 16.82
C PRO A 231 -5.62 -3.83 17.52
N LEU A 232 -4.94 -2.92 18.23
CA LEU A 232 -5.58 -1.76 18.84
C LEU A 232 -6.25 -0.88 17.78
N LEU A 233 -5.55 -0.56 16.69
CA LEU A 233 -6.11 0.21 15.58
C LEU A 233 -7.31 -0.50 14.92
N LEU A 234 -7.24 -1.81 14.71
CA LEU A 234 -8.37 -2.60 14.16
C LEU A 234 -9.60 -2.53 15.08
N LEU A 235 -9.40 -2.66 16.40
CA LEU A 235 -10.47 -2.55 17.39
C LEU A 235 -11.06 -1.13 17.42
N THR A 236 -10.22 -0.09 17.45
CA THR A 236 -10.65 1.31 17.43
C THR A 236 -11.45 1.63 16.16
N LEU A 237 -10.94 1.27 14.98
CA LEU A 237 -11.65 1.50 13.72
C LEU A 237 -12.97 0.73 13.65
N GLY A 238 -12.94 -0.56 14.02
CA GLY A 238 -14.08 -1.45 13.92
C GLY A 238 -15.19 -1.13 14.92
N VAL A 239 -14.84 -1.01 16.19
CA VAL A 239 -15.80 -0.87 17.30
C VAL A 239 -16.14 0.59 17.56
N GLU A 240 -15.14 1.45 17.77
CA GLU A 240 -15.38 2.83 18.25
C GLU A 240 -15.90 3.74 17.15
N PHE A 241 -15.30 3.66 15.96
CA PHE A 241 -15.69 4.51 14.83
C PHE A 241 -16.78 3.91 13.95
N ASN A 242 -17.16 2.65 14.23
CA ASN A 242 -18.13 1.88 13.45
C ASN A 242 -17.84 2.00 11.94
N PHE A 243 -16.54 1.96 11.61
CA PHE A 243 -16.02 2.27 10.30
C PHE A 243 -16.67 1.39 9.23
N PHE A 244 -16.84 0.10 9.54
CA PHE A 244 -17.44 -0.87 8.63
C PHE A 244 -18.87 -0.50 8.23
N ARG A 245 -19.72 -0.10 9.18
CA ARG A 245 -21.11 0.28 8.85
C ARG A 245 -21.17 1.57 8.03
N ARG A 246 -20.26 2.52 8.29
CA ARG A 246 -20.18 3.79 7.56
C ARG A 246 -19.60 3.63 6.15
N ALA A 247 -18.78 2.61 5.93
CA ALA A 247 -18.15 2.33 4.64
C ALA A 247 -19.05 1.56 3.65
N LEU A 248 -20.31 1.23 4.01
CA LEU A 248 -21.19 0.42 3.17
C LEU A 248 -21.89 1.18 2.04
N ALA A 249 -21.89 2.52 2.05
CA ALA A 249 -22.71 3.30 1.11
C ALA A 249 -22.26 3.17 -0.35
N GLU A 250 -20.97 3.36 -0.62
CA GLU A 250 -20.40 3.36 -1.96
C GLU A 250 -19.39 2.20 -2.14
N PRO A 251 -19.30 1.56 -3.32
CA PRO A 251 -18.38 0.44 -3.54
C PRO A 251 -16.92 0.81 -3.29
N ALA A 252 -16.52 2.04 -3.61
CA ALA A 252 -15.17 2.53 -3.35
C ALA A 252 -14.85 2.56 -1.85
N GLN A 253 -15.83 2.90 -1.00
CA GLN A 253 -15.65 2.89 0.45
C GLN A 253 -15.55 1.47 0.98
N ARG A 254 -16.36 0.54 0.46
CA ARG A 254 -16.27 -0.89 0.81
C ARG A 254 -14.91 -1.46 0.42
N ALA A 255 -14.43 -1.15 -0.79
CA ALA A 255 -13.14 -1.57 -1.28
C ALA A 255 -11.99 -0.97 -0.43
N ALA A 256 -12.06 0.31 -0.09
CA ALA A 256 -11.06 0.95 0.76
C ALA A 256 -11.05 0.39 2.18
N ALA A 257 -12.21 0.11 2.77
CA ALA A 257 -12.31 -0.52 4.07
C ALA A 257 -11.74 -1.94 4.06
N ALA A 258 -12.07 -2.73 3.03
CA ALA A 258 -11.51 -4.07 2.84
C ALA A 258 -9.99 -4.00 2.70
N ALA A 259 -9.47 -3.12 1.84
CA ALA A 259 -8.04 -2.94 1.62
C ALA A 259 -7.30 -2.50 2.89
N THR A 260 -7.87 -1.56 3.66
CA THR A 260 -7.32 -1.11 4.96
C THR A 260 -7.20 -2.27 5.94
N VAL A 261 -8.26 -3.06 6.10
CA VAL A 261 -8.22 -4.23 7.00
C VAL A 261 -7.22 -5.27 6.50
N THR A 262 -7.18 -5.52 5.20
CA THR A 262 -6.24 -6.47 4.60
C THR A 262 -4.80 -6.05 4.86
N VAL A 263 -4.40 -4.81 4.56
CA VAL A 263 -3.01 -4.37 4.78
C VAL A 263 -2.62 -4.42 6.25
N MET A 264 -3.51 -4.01 7.15
CA MET A 264 -3.29 -4.13 8.59
C MET A 264 -3.15 -5.59 9.02
N SER A 265 -4.01 -6.48 8.52
CA SER A 265 -4.00 -7.90 8.87
C SER A 265 -2.76 -8.61 8.32
N VAL A 266 -2.33 -8.29 7.10
CA VAL A 266 -1.08 -8.82 6.52
C VAL A 266 0.13 -8.31 7.31
N GLY A 267 0.19 -7.00 7.61
CA GLY A 267 1.25 -6.42 8.43
C GLY A 267 1.32 -7.03 9.83
N LEU A 268 0.17 -7.32 10.45
CA LEU A 268 0.11 -8.04 11.72
C LEU A 268 0.57 -9.48 11.59
N ALA A 269 0.14 -10.21 10.56
CA ALA A 269 0.55 -11.59 10.34
C ALA A 269 2.06 -11.72 10.14
N LEU A 270 2.65 -10.81 9.35
CA LEU A 270 4.10 -10.71 9.17
C LEU A 270 4.81 -10.35 10.48
N ALA A 271 4.30 -9.37 11.24
CA ALA A 271 4.89 -9.02 12.52
C ALA A 271 4.80 -10.18 13.53
N LEU A 272 3.70 -10.93 13.55
CA LEU A 272 3.53 -12.14 14.36
C LEU A 272 4.46 -13.27 13.93
N SER A 273 4.72 -13.44 12.63
CA SER A 273 5.66 -14.47 12.14
C SER A 273 7.09 -14.19 12.56
N THR A 274 7.42 -13.02 13.12
CA THR A 274 8.73 -12.74 13.71
C THR A 274 8.89 -13.27 15.14
N LEU A 275 7.79 -13.39 15.90
CA LEU A 275 7.84 -13.68 17.34
C LEU A 275 8.42 -15.06 17.70
N PRO A 276 8.09 -16.16 16.99
CA PRO A 276 8.64 -17.49 17.32
C PRO A 276 10.15 -17.59 17.13
N TRP A 277 10.72 -16.66 16.37
CA TRP A 277 12.12 -16.63 15.97
C TRP A 277 12.96 -15.71 16.86
N ALA A 278 12.38 -15.25 17.98
CA ALA A 278 13.13 -14.56 19.02
C ALA A 278 14.28 -15.47 19.52
N GLY A 279 15.51 -15.18 19.08
CA GLY A 279 16.71 -15.96 19.36
C GLY A 279 17.25 -16.82 18.22
N SER A 280 16.70 -16.75 17.01
CA SER A 280 17.30 -17.36 15.80
C SER A 280 18.11 -16.34 15.00
N GLY A 281 19.18 -16.78 14.32
CA GLY A 281 20.06 -15.91 13.54
C GLY A 281 21.04 -15.11 14.40
N CYS A 282 21.57 -14.02 13.85
CA CYS A 282 22.41 -13.09 14.57
C CYS A 282 21.56 -12.28 15.55
N GLY A 283 21.57 -12.64 16.84
CA GLY A 283 20.89 -11.84 17.88
C GLY A 283 19.36 -11.75 17.77
N GLY A 284 18.71 -12.67 17.05
CA GLY A 284 17.25 -12.63 16.83
C GLY A 284 16.81 -11.88 15.58
N VAL A 285 17.73 -11.60 14.65
CA VAL A 285 17.45 -10.95 13.35
C VAL A 285 16.92 -11.96 12.32
N LEU A 286 15.96 -11.53 11.51
CA LEU A 286 15.30 -12.37 10.49
C LEU A 286 16.11 -12.42 9.19
N GLY A 287 15.82 -13.41 8.32
CA GLY A 287 16.36 -13.40 6.96
C GLY A 287 15.91 -12.15 6.19
N TYR A 288 16.81 -11.64 5.33
CA TYR A 288 16.69 -10.35 4.64
C TYR A 288 15.29 -10.08 4.07
N TRP A 289 14.79 -10.97 3.21
CA TRP A 289 13.51 -10.79 2.53
C TRP A 289 12.31 -10.73 3.48
N HIS A 290 12.30 -11.58 4.52
CA HIS A 290 11.23 -11.57 5.52
C HIS A 290 11.31 -10.34 6.42
N GLU A 291 12.51 -9.89 6.78
CA GLU A 291 12.73 -8.66 7.55
C GLU A 291 12.22 -7.44 6.79
N TYR A 292 12.66 -7.29 5.54
CA TYR A 292 12.27 -6.21 4.64
C TYR A 292 10.75 -6.14 4.46
N LEU A 293 10.12 -7.23 4.02
CA LEU A 293 8.65 -7.23 3.80
C LEU A 293 7.89 -6.99 5.09
N THR A 294 8.33 -7.57 6.21
CA THR A 294 7.66 -7.33 7.49
C THR A 294 7.76 -5.87 7.90
N PHE A 295 8.92 -5.25 7.73
CA PHE A 295 9.14 -3.85 8.03
C PHE A 295 8.24 -2.95 7.17
N VAL A 296 8.32 -3.06 5.85
CA VAL A 296 7.59 -2.22 4.90
C VAL A 296 6.07 -2.37 5.06
N VAL A 297 5.56 -3.60 5.08
CA VAL A 297 4.12 -3.87 5.16
C VAL A 297 3.55 -3.47 6.53
N SER A 298 4.32 -3.65 7.62
CA SER A 298 3.87 -3.23 8.95
C SER A 298 3.76 -1.70 9.07
N ILE A 299 4.72 -0.95 8.53
CA ILE A 299 4.63 0.52 8.46
C ILE A 299 3.40 0.94 7.64
N GLN A 300 3.22 0.36 6.45
CA GLN A 300 2.05 0.64 5.63
C GLN A 300 0.76 0.36 6.39
N GLY A 301 0.66 -0.78 7.08
CA GLY A 301 -0.49 -1.17 7.89
C GLY A 301 -0.81 -0.17 9.01
N VAL A 302 0.19 0.18 9.82
CA VAL A 302 0.04 1.14 10.93
C VAL A 302 -0.37 2.52 10.40
N VAL A 303 0.32 3.04 9.39
CA VAL A 303 0.05 4.38 8.86
C VAL A 303 -1.30 4.42 8.14
N THR A 304 -1.68 3.38 7.38
CA THR A 304 -3.01 3.32 6.76
C THR A 304 -4.12 3.31 7.82
N GLY A 305 -3.95 2.55 8.90
CA GLY A 305 -4.89 2.51 10.02
C GLY A 305 -5.04 3.86 10.71
N LEU A 306 -3.91 4.50 11.05
CA LEU A 306 -3.89 5.84 11.65
C LEU A 306 -4.46 6.91 10.73
N ALA A 307 -4.08 6.91 9.45
CA ALA A 307 -4.62 7.83 8.45
C ALA A 307 -6.13 7.66 8.32
N THR A 308 -6.64 6.42 8.34
CA THR A 308 -8.08 6.15 8.30
C THR A 308 -8.77 6.71 9.54
N LEU A 309 -8.20 6.50 10.73
CA LEU A 309 -8.74 7.02 11.99
C LEU A 309 -8.83 8.56 11.97
N ILE A 310 -7.71 9.22 11.66
CA ILE A 310 -7.62 10.69 11.57
C ILE A 310 -8.60 11.20 10.51
N TRP A 311 -8.66 10.54 9.36
CA TRP A 311 -9.54 10.94 8.26
C TRP A 311 -11.02 10.84 8.64
N LEU A 312 -11.44 9.81 9.38
CA LEU A 312 -12.79 9.69 9.90
C LEU A 312 -13.11 10.81 10.90
N LEU A 313 -12.17 11.18 11.76
CA LEU A 313 -12.33 12.29 12.70
C LEU A 313 -12.51 13.64 11.98
N VAL A 314 -11.69 13.92 10.97
CA VAL A 314 -11.74 15.17 10.21
C VAL A 314 -13.00 15.25 9.33
N THR A 315 -13.30 14.21 8.57
CA THR A 315 -14.40 14.23 7.60
C THR A 315 -15.77 14.19 8.28
N SER A 316 -15.93 13.44 9.37
CA SER A 316 -17.21 13.41 10.12
C SER A 316 -17.55 14.78 10.74
N ALA A 317 -16.56 15.53 11.21
CA ALA A 317 -16.74 16.90 11.70
C ALA A 317 -17.13 17.88 10.58
N THR A 318 -16.70 17.61 9.34
CA THR A 318 -16.96 18.47 8.18
C THR A 318 -18.38 18.25 7.64
N ASP A 319 -18.81 17.00 7.51
CA ASP A 319 -20.16 16.64 7.05
C ASP A 319 -21.23 17.22 7.98
N LEU A 320 -20.99 17.25 9.30
CA LEU A 320 -21.89 17.82 10.30
C LEU A 320 -22.05 19.35 10.18
N ARG A 321 -20.99 20.07 9.77
CA ARG A 321 -21.07 21.53 9.56
C ARG A 321 -21.80 21.89 8.27
N ILE A 322 -21.63 21.07 7.24
CA ILE A 322 -22.31 21.27 5.94
C ILE A 322 -23.82 21.05 6.10
N THR A 323 -24.25 20.02 6.85
CA THR A 323 -25.67 19.77 7.09
C THR A 323 -26.32 20.85 7.95
N VAL A 324 -25.62 21.39 8.96
CA VAL A 324 -26.12 22.53 9.75
C VAL A 324 -26.22 23.78 8.89
N GLY A 325 -25.18 24.12 8.12
CA GLY A 325 -25.20 25.30 7.25
C GLY A 325 -26.18 25.24 6.08
N ALA A 326 -26.58 24.04 5.64
CA ALA A 326 -27.61 23.84 4.62
C ALA A 326 -29.05 23.95 5.17
N ASN A 327 -29.23 23.80 6.48
CA ASN A 327 -30.53 23.97 7.15
C ASN A 327 -30.76 25.41 7.63
N ASP A 328 -29.73 26.27 7.57
CA ASP A 328 -29.76 27.69 7.94
C ASP A 328 -29.94 28.64 6.73
N VAL A 329 -30.38 28.10 5.58
CA VAL A 329 -30.74 28.84 4.34
C VAL A 329 -32.14 28.42 3.89
#